data_AF-I1QGG3-F1
#
_entry.id   AF-I1QGG3-F1
#
_cell.length_a   1.000
_cell.length_b   1.000
_cell.length_c   1.000
_cell.angle_alpha   90.00
_cell.angle_beta   90.00
_cell.angle_gamma   90.00
#
_symmetry.space_group_name_H-M   'P 1'
#
loop_
_entity.id
_entity.type
_entity.pdbx_description
1 polymer ?
#
loop_
_entity_poly.entity_id
_entity_poly.type
_entity_poly.pdbx_seq_one_letter_code
_entity_poly.pdbx_strand_id
1 'polypeptide(L)'
;MIDSSNRSILSSGLNCLQRNTPCLPASPDDSSFAVDSGGNRPIIGSDKSYYEPDDTNLGEASYYVSNSTRWGISNTGKFMEAANASFIVYTSRQFTNTLDSVLFQTARTSSSSLRYYGIGLKNGFYNVELQFAEIFFPDNTTWTSLGTRIFDIFIQGELREKDFDIKKQTNGKSYTVVLRQYVVRVTENFMEIHLFWAGKGTCCIPRQGSYGPLISALSVSPYGGNNKVDPGPIKNSAGNSKIALVAGVVVCTIVLGFLSTGTFLWRQKRKKMEAEMGGS
;
A
#
# COMPACT_ATOMS: atom_id res chain seq x y z
N MET A 1 10.19 -13.35 47.91
CA MET A 1 9.45 -14.19 46.96
C MET A 1 8.78 -13.26 45.98
N ILE A 2 9.32 -13.18 44.76
CA ILE A 2 8.75 -12.32 43.72
C ILE A 2 7.72 -13.17 42.98
N ASP A 3 6.50 -12.65 42.98
CA ASP A 3 5.28 -13.24 42.45
C ASP A 3 5.42 -13.63 40.98
N SER A 4 5.24 -14.92 40.69
CA SER A 4 5.43 -15.55 39.38
C SER A 4 4.18 -15.56 38.50
N SER A 5 3.24 -14.64 38.75
CA SER A 5 1.86 -14.73 38.22
C SER A 5 1.57 -13.89 36.97
N ASN A 6 2.57 -13.44 36.21
CA ASN A 6 2.31 -12.68 34.98
C ASN A 6 3.29 -12.99 33.84
N ARG A 7 3.54 -14.28 33.59
CA ARG A 7 4.02 -14.69 32.27
C ARG A 7 2.85 -14.56 31.31
N SER A 8 2.66 -13.36 30.75
CA SER A 8 1.99 -13.22 29.48
C SER A 8 2.57 -14.29 28.56
N ILE A 9 1.75 -15.23 28.09
CA ILE A 9 2.13 -16.28 27.16
C ILE A 9 2.45 -15.57 25.85
N LEU A 10 3.63 -14.92 25.78
CA LEU A 10 4.13 -14.46 24.51
C LEU A 10 4.76 -15.65 23.84
N SER A 11 4.22 -15.86 22.68
CA SER A 11 4.67 -16.76 21.69
C SER A 11 6.13 -16.49 21.31
N SER A 12 6.88 -17.57 21.12
CA SER A 12 8.31 -17.55 20.79
C SER A 12 8.59 -16.62 19.61
N GLY A 13 9.62 -15.76 19.74
CA GLY A 13 10.11 -14.88 18.68
C GLY A 13 9.59 -13.43 18.69
N LEU A 14 8.42 -13.13 19.30
CA LEU A 14 7.89 -11.75 19.38
C LEU A 14 8.03 -11.11 20.78
N ASN A 15 8.63 -11.82 21.73
CA ASN A 15 8.86 -11.32 23.10
C ASN A 15 9.55 -9.95 23.11
N CYS A 16 10.44 -9.71 22.15
CA CYS A 16 11.20 -8.48 22.06
C CYS A 16 10.42 -7.28 21.48
N LEU A 17 9.21 -7.48 20.95
CA LEU A 17 8.36 -6.35 20.53
C LEU A 17 7.68 -5.66 21.72
N GLN A 18 7.86 -6.18 22.92
CA GLN A 18 7.38 -5.54 24.14
C GLN A 18 8.26 -4.35 24.53
N ARG A 19 7.61 -3.31 25.05
CA ARG A 19 8.28 -2.11 25.57
C ARG A 19 9.41 -2.51 26.53
N ASN A 20 10.59 -1.92 26.33
CA ASN A 20 11.82 -2.14 27.11
C ASN A 20 12.51 -3.50 26.92
N THR A 21 12.17 -4.27 25.88
CA THR A 21 12.91 -5.49 25.52
C THR A 21 13.58 -5.28 24.15
N PRO A 22 14.92 -5.24 24.05
CA PRO A 22 15.57 -5.04 22.75
C PRO A 22 15.45 -6.30 21.88
N CYS A 23 15.08 -6.14 20.61
CA CYS A 23 15.17 -7.21 19.61
C CYS A 23 16.61 -7.34 19.11
N LEU A 24 17.47 -8.03 19.86
CA LEU A 24 18.88 -8.13 19.48
C LEU A 24 19.07 -8.93 18.18
N PRO A 25 19.97 -8.51 17.28
CA PRO A 25 20.34 -9.28 16.08
C PRO A 25 20.84 -10.67 16.47
N ALA A 26 20.41 -11.70 15.72
CA ALA A 26 20.96 -13.05 15.85
C ALA A 26 22.38 -13.13 15.28
N SER A 27 22.69 -12.35 14.23
CA SER A 27 24.01 -12.22 13.63
C SER A 27 24.39 -10.75 13.38
N PRO A 28 25.69 -10.37 13.43
CA PRO A 28 26.16 -9.06 13.00
C PRO A 28 25.78 -8.69 11.56
N ASP A 29 25.50 -9.68 10.72
CA ASP A 29 25.14 -9.50 9.30
C ASP A 29 23.63 -9.36 9.07
N ASP A 30 22.80 -9.59 10.10
CA ASP A 30 21.34 -9.46 10.04
C ASP A 30 20.93 -7.98 10.03
N SER A 31 21.13 -7.38 8.87
CA SER A 31 20.85 -5.97 8.62
C SER A 31 19.88 -5.77 7.48
N SER A 32 19.37 -6.83 6.87
CA SER A 32 18.36 -6.77 5.82
C SER A 32 17.47 -8.01 5.84
N PHE A 33 16.27 -7.88 5.28
CA PHE A 33 15.40 -8.99 4.99
C PHE A 33 14.52 -8.66 3.79
N ALA A 34 14.08 -9.68 3.07
CA ALA A 34 13.10 -9.55 2.01
C ALA A 34 12.12 -10.72 2.08
N VAL A 35 10.87 -10.49 1.73
CA VAL A 35 9.78 -11.46 1.89
C VAL A 35 8.97 -11.54 0.60
N ASP A 36 8.82 -12.75 0.08
CA ASP A 36 7.87 -13.09 -0.98
C ASP A 36 6.50 -13.39 -0.33
N SER A 37 5.60 -12.42 -0.38
CA SER A 37 4.35 -12.42 0.38
C SER A 37 3.33 -13.36 -0.27
N GLY A 38 3.12 -14.53 0.33
CA GLY A 38 2.29 -15.60 -0.23
C GLY A 38 3.08 -16.65 -1.03
N GLY A 39 4.37 -16.44 -1.25
CA GLY A 39 5.23 -17.37 -1.97
C GLY A 39 5.66 -18.56 -1.12
N ASN A 40 5.77 -19.74 -1.74
CA ASN A 40 6.08 -21.02 -1.07
C ASN A 40 7.51 -21.52 -1.26
N ARG A 41 8.35 -20.71 -1.91
CA ARG A 41 9.76 -21.02 -2.11
C ARG A 41 10.57 -19.73 -2.13
N PRO A 42 11.85 -19.78 -1.75
CA PRO A 42 12.71 -18.60 -1.87
C PRO A 42 12.89 -18.16 -3.31
N ILE A 43 13.00 -16.86 -3.51
CA ILE A 43 13.27 -16.22 -4.82
C ILE A 43 14.48 -15.31 -4.70
N ILE A 44 15.36 -15.36 -5.69
CA ILE A 44 16.43 -14.36 -5.85
C ILE A 44 15.94 -13.35 -6.88
N GLY A 45 15.70 -12.12 -6.45
CA GLY A 45 15.27 -11.04 -7.33
C GLY A 45 16.37 -10.55 -8.25
N SER A 46 16.01 -9.76 -9.26
CA SER A 46 16.95 -9.08 -10.15
C SER A 46 17.89 -8.10 -9.43
N ASP A 47 17.46 -7.60 -8.27
CA ASP A 47 18.23 -6.78 -7.32
C ASP A 47 19.21 -7.61 -6.47
N LYS A 48 19.25 -8.93 -6.65
CA LYS A 48 20.01 -9.92 -5.87
C LYS A 48 19.54 -10.08 -4.42
N SER A 49 18.40 -9.50 -4.06
CA SER A 49 17.78 -9.74 -2.75
C SER A 49 17.27 -11.18 -2.68
N TYR A 50 17.50 -11.82 -1.54
CA TYR A 50 16.96 -13.14 -1.23
C TYR A 50 15.62 -12.99 -0.52
N TYR A 51 14.53 -13.22 -1.25
CA TYR A 51 13.16 -13.17 -0.73
C TYR A 51 12.84 -14.50 -0.05
N GLU A 52 12.65 -14.44 1.27
CA GLU A 52 12.17 -15.58 2.05
C GLU A 52 10.68 -15.82 1.79
N PRO A 53 10.24 -17.08 1.71
CA PRO A 53 8.83 -17.39 1.49
C PRO A 53 7.99 -17.05 2.73
N ASP A 54 6.89 -16.35 2.50
CA ASP A 54 5.78 -16.27 3.43
C ASP A 54 4.64 -17.10 2.82
N ASP A 55 4.50 -18.38 3.19
CA ASP A 55 3.41 -19.28 2.80
C ASP A 55 2.59 -19.77 3.99
N THR A 56 2.86 -19.21 5.17
CA THR A 56 2.23 -19.67 6.41
C THR A 56 0.72 -19.51 6.33
N ASN A 57 0.00 -20.58 6.71
CA ASN A 57 -1.45 -20.55 6.81
C ASN A 57 -1.86 -19.81 8.09
N LEU A 58 -2.07 -18.51 7.96
CA LEU A 58 -2.52 -17.64 9.04
C LEU A 58 -4.04 -17.72 9.20
N GLY A 59 -4.52 -17.77 10.44
CA GLY A 59 -5.93 -17.60 10.78
C GLY A 59 -6.33 -16.13 10.93
N GLU A 60 -7.60 -15.91 11.30
CA GLU A 60 -8.23 -14.58 11.45
C GLU A 60 -7.54 -13.67 12.48
N ALA A 61 -6.91 -14.24 13.51
CA ALA A 61 -6.12 -13.52 14.49
C ALA A 61 -4.91 -14.39 14.82
N SER A 62 -3.86 -14.24 14.04
CA SER A 62 -2.68 -15.08 14.16
C SER A 62 -1.43 -14.33 13.75
N TYR A 63 -0.30 -14.85 14.21
CA TYR A 63 1.01 -14.32 13.88
C TYR A 63 1.94 -15.49 13.56
N TYR A 64 3.05 -15.18 12.91
CA TYR A 64 4.13 -16.12 12.61
C TYR A 64 5.47 -15.38 12.68
N VAL A 65 6.52 -16.08 13.11
CA VAL A 65 7.90 -15.60 13.07
C VAL A 65 8.68 -16.56 12.20
N SER A 66 9.47 -16.02 11.27
CA SER A 66 10.25 -16.83 10.36
C SER A 66 11.24 -17.71 11.11
N ASN A 67 11.63 -18.84 10.51
CA ASN A 67 12.68 -19.70 11.06
C ASN A 67 14.03 -18.99 11.19
N SER A 68 14.31 -18.01 10.31
CA SER A 68 15.48 -17.14 10.41
C SER A 68 15.39 -16.14 11.57
N THR A 69 14.20 -15.97 12.16
CA THR A 69 13.88 -14.97 13.19
C THR A 69 14.18 -13.52 12.79
N ARG A 70 14.41 -13.27 11.49
CA ARG A 70 14.70 -11.95 10.94
C ARG A 70 13.45 -11.15 10.65
N TRP A 71 12.32 -11.83 10.47
CA TRP A 71 11.05 -11.18 10.25
C TRP A 71 9.89 -11.98 10.83
N GLY A 72 8.76 -11.31 11.01
CA GLY A 72 7.51 -11.92 11.42
C GLY A 72 6.33 -11.23 10.76
N ILE A 73 5.16 -11.83 10.89
CA ILE A 73 3.92 -11.34 10.32
C ILE A 73 2.79 -11.51 11.33
N SER A 74 1.84 -10.57 11.35
CA SER A 74 0.60 -10.67 12.10
C SER A 74 -0.57 -10.32 11.19
N ASN A 75 -1.58 -11.18 11.19
CA ASN A 75 -2.84 -10.98 10.50
C ASN A 75 -3.97 -10.79 11.50
N THR A 76 -4.84 -9.82 11.25
CA THR A 76 -6.06 -9.61 12.03
C THR A 76 -7.23 -9.30 11.13
N GLY A 77 -8.33 -9.99 11.40
CA GLY A 77 -9.63 -9.79 10.81
C GLY A 77 -10.18 -11.07 10.18
N LYS A 78 -11.51 -11.12 10.13
CA LYS A 78 -12.29 -12.15 9.45
C LYS A 78 -12.98 -11.55 8.23
N PHE A 79 -12.95 -12.27 7.12
CA PHE A 79 -13.84 -11.96 6.01
C PHE A 79 -15.26 -12.39 6.37
N MET A 80 -16.15 -11.42 6.63
CA MET A 80 -17.47 -11.66 7.22
C MET A 80 -18.33 -12.62 6.38
N GLU A 81 -18.18 -12.57 5.07
CA GLU A 81 -18.99 -13.36 4.14
C GLU A 81 -18.26 -14.57 3.54
N ALA A 82 -17.01 -14.84 3.92
CA ALA A 82 -16.19 -15.90 3.31
C ALA A 82 -15.65 -16.88 4.37
N ALA A 83 -16.42 -17.95 4.61
CA ALA A 83 -16.17 -18.92 5.69
C ALA A 83 -14.82 -19.65 5.62
N ASN A 84 -14.20 -19.76 4.44
CA ASN A 84 -12.91 -20.43 4.21
C ASN A 84 -11.94 -19.53 3.42
N ALA A 85 -11.93 -18.23 3.73
CA ALA A 85 -11.07 -17.30 3.02
C ALA A 85 -9.59 -17.58 3.31
N SER A 86 -8.82 -17.74 2.25
CA SER A 86 -7.36 -17.74 2.31
C SER A 86 -6.84 -16.31 2.37
N PHE A 87 -5.85 -16.07 3.22
CA PHE A 87 -5.09 -14.82 3.26
C PHE A 87 -3.93 -14.79 2.25
N ILE A 88 -3.76 -15.85 1.47
CA ILE A 88 -2.85 -15.92 0.33
C ILE A 88 -3.66 -16.02 -0.94
N VAL A 89 -3.25 -15.24 -1.94
CA VAL A 89 -3.86 -15.21 -3.25
C VAL A 89 -2.82 -15.48 -4.32
N TYR A 90 -3.25 -16.17 -5.37
CA TYR A 90 -2.40 -16.62 -6.46
C TYR A 90 -3.04 -16.32 -7.82
N THR A 91 -2.22 -15.95 -8.79
CA THR A 91 -2.58 -15.82 -10.19
C THR A 91 -1.42 -16.23 -11.10
N SER A 92 -1.72 -16.88 -12.22
CA SER A 92 -0.73 -17.26 -13.24
C SER A 92 -0.52 -16.17 -14.30
N ARG A 93 -1.01 -14.95 -14.05
CA ARG A 93 -0.88 -13.81 -14.97
C ARG A 93 0.56 -13.31 -15.03
N GLN A 94 0.88 -12.65 -16.13
CA GLN A 94 2.16 -11.95 -16.28
C GLN A 94 2.03 -10.51 -15.79
N PHE A 95 3.10 -10.01 -15.18
CA PHE A 95 3.15 -8.67 -14.63
C PHE A 95 4.03 -7.77 -15.48
N THR A 96 3.59 -6.53 -15.66
CA THR A 96 4.36 -5.49 -16.34
C THR A 96 5.04 -4.57 -15.33
N ASN A 97 6.02 -3.78 -15.79
CA ASN A 97 6.83 -2.88 -14.96
C ASN A 97 7.71 -3.62 -13.92
N THR A 98 8.16 -4.84 -14.24
CA THR A 98 9.08 -5.61 -13.41
C THR A 98 9.89 -6.59 -14.28
N LEU A 99 11.08 -6.96 -13.81
CA LEU A 99 11.85 -8.11 -14.31
C LEU A 99 11.53 -9.39 -13.52
N ASP A 100 10.96 -9.25 -12.32
CA ASP A 100 10.74 -10.32 -11.36
C ASP A 100 9.25 -10.69 -11.29
N SER A 101 8.64 -10.99 -12.44
CA SER A 101 7.19 -11.28 -12.58
C SER A 101 6.69 -12.35 -11.60
N VAL A 102 7.54 -13.32 -11.22
CA VAL A 102 7.20 -14.41 -10.29
C VAL A 102 6.84 -13.89 -8.89
N LEU A 103 7.49 -12.83 -8.38
CA LEU A 103 7.19 -12.24 -7.06
C LEU A 103 5.76 -11.69 -6.95
N PHE A 104 5.10 -11.42 -8.08
CA PHE A 104 3.77 -10.82 -8.11
C PHE A 104 2.66 -11.84 -8.40
N GLN A 105 3.01 -13.09 -8.71
CA GLN A 105 2.04 -14.16 -8.90
C GLN A 105 1.32 -14.53 -7.60
N THR A 106 1.97 -14.27 -6.46
CA THR A 106 1.41 -14.41 -5.12
C THR A 106 1.27 -13.05 -4.44
N ALA A 107 0.30 -12.96 -3.53
CA ALA A 107 0.21 -11.85 -2.60
C ALA A 107 -0.39 -12.30 -1.28
N ARG A 108 0.01 -11.63 -0.20
CA ARG A 108 -0.63 -11.71 1.11
C ARG A 108 -1.74 -10.67 1.18
N THR A 109 -2.89 -11.07 1.69
CA THR A 109 -4.04 -10.19 1.95
C THR A 109 -4.47 -10.29 3.41
N SER A 110 -5.23 -9.30 3.87
CA SER A 110 -5.93 -9.35 5.16
C SER A 110 -7.31 -8.76 4.98
N SER A 111 -8.23 -9.06 5.89
CA SER A 111 -9.55 -8.40 5.90
C SER A 111 -9.53 -7.09 6.69
N SER A 112 -8.53 -6.85 7.54
CA SER A 112 -8.44 -5.60 8.30
C SER A 112 -7.01 -5.13 8.48
N SER A 113 -6.13 -5.93 9.07
CA SER A 113 -4.80 -5.47 9.46
C SER A 113 -3.76 -6.53 9.17
N LEU A 114 -2.77 -6.14 8.36
CA LEU A 114 -1.61 -6.95 8.04
C LEU A 114 -0.37 -6.22 8.51
N ARG A 115 0.41 -6.85 9.40
CA ARG A 115 1.66 -6.30 9.90
C ARG A 115 2.82 -7.20 9.56
N TYR A 116 3.87 -6.63 9.01
CA TYR A 116 5.19 -7.26 8.91
C TYR A 116 6.12 -6.62 9.92
N TYR A 117 6.95 -7.45 10.53
CA TYR A 117 7.95 -7.06 11.50
C TYR A 117 9.33 -7.42 10.99
N GLY A 118 10.25 -6.47 10.92
CA GLY A 118 11.68 -6.75 10.88
C GLY A 118 12.19 -6.91 12.30
N ILE A 119 12.86 -8.01 12.60
CA ILE A 119 13.31 -8.38 13.95
C ILE A 119 14.84 -8.45 13.93
N GLY A 120 15.49 -7.94 14.97
CA GLY A 120 16.94 -8.02 15.08
C GLY A 120 17.69 -7.00 14.22
N LEU A 121 17.04 -5.95 13.74
CA LEU A 121 17.68 -4.92 12.91
C LEU A 121 18.66 -4.08 13.74
N LYS A 122 19.73 -3.59 13.14
CA LYS A 122 20.57 -2.58 13.79
C LYS A 122 19.82 -1.25 13.87
N ASN A 123 20.08 -0.45 14.89
CA ASN A 123 19.56 0.90 14.94
C ASN A 123 20.23 1.77 13.87
N GLY A 124 19.43 2.43 13.03
CA GLY A 124 19.93 3.12 11.86
C GLY A 124 18.82 3.54 10.91
N PHE A 125 19.21 4.06 9.74
CA PHE A 125 18.26 4.33 8.65
C PHE A 125 18.22 3.15 7.70
N TYR A 126 17.03 2.89 7.17
CA TYR A 126 16.74 1.76 6.31
C TYR A 126 15.92 2.20 5.10
N ASN A 127 16.23 1.61 3.95
CA ASN A 127 15.35 1.59 2.80
C ASN A 127 14.30 0.51 3.01
N VAL A 128 13.03 0.90 2.96
CA VAL A 128 11.89 0.00 2.93
C VAL A 128 11.26 0.09 1.57
N GLU A 129 11.20 -1.02 0.85
CA GLU A 129 10.49 -1.13 -0.41
C GLU A 129 9.28 -2.05 -0.23
N LEU A 130 8.10 -1.52 -0.51
CA LEU A 130 6.85 -2.27 -0.54
C LEU A 130 6.42 -2.46 -2.00
N GLN A 131 6.13 -3.70 -2.38
CA GLN A 131 5.84 -4.08 -3.75
C GLN A 131 4.42 -4.59 -3.88
N PHE A 132 3.66 -3.97 -4.77
CA PHE A 132 2.24 -4.20 -4.95
C PHE A 132 1.89 -4.49 -6.40
N ALA A 133 0.85 -5.31 -6.60
CA ALA A 133 0.12 -5.37 -7.86
C ALA A 133 -1.34 -5.77 -7.58
N GLU A 134 -2.31 -5.16 -8.26
CA GLU A 134 -3.70 -5.59 -8.12
C GLU A 134 -3.95 -6.84 -8.95
N ILE A 135 -4.34 -7.93 -8.29
CA ILE A 135 -4.53 -9.26 -8.88
C ILE A 135 -5.96 -9.79 -8.78
N PHE A 136 -6.80 -9.20 -7.92
CA PHE A 136 -8.21 -9.57 -7.75
C PHE A 136 -9.14 -8.88 -8.73
N PHE A 137 -8.85 -7.63 -9.11
CA PHE A 137 -9.76 -6.77 -9.89
C PHE A 137 -9.30 -6.61 -11.34
N PRO A 138 -9.45 -7.63 -12.21
CA PRO A 138 -8.91 -7.62 -13.57
C PRO A 138 -9.43 -6.43 -14.40
N ASP A 139 -8.71 -6.07 -15.46
CA ASP A 139 -9.09 -4.97 -16.37
C ASP A 139 -10.07 -5.38 -17.48
N ASN A 140 -10.85 -6.43 -17.25
CA ASN A 140 -11.84 -6.88 -18.23
C ASN A 140 -13.08 -5.98 -18.23
N THR A 141 -13.92 -6.13 -19.25
CA THR A 141 -15.16 -5.35 -19.42
C THR A 141 -16.32 -5.85 -18.53
N THR A 142 -16.06 -6.75 -17.59
CA THR A 142 -17.09 -7.31 -16.70
C THR A 142 -17.14 -6.58 -15.37
N TRP A 143 -18.25 -6.71 -14.64
CA TRP A 143 -18.47 -6.07 -13.33
C TRP A 143 -17.33 -6.28 -12.30
N THR A 144 -16.54 -7.35 -12.44
CA THR A 144 -15.38 -7.65 -11.60
C THR A 144 -14.29 -6.56 -11.64
N SER A 145 -14.19 -5.79 -12.72
CA SER A 145 -13.22 -4.70 -12.86
C SER A 145 -13.58 -3.45 -12.07
N LEU A 146 -14.82 -3.35 -11.60
CA LEU A 146 -15.33 -2.25 -10.78
C LEU A 146 -14.90 -2.35 -9.31
N GLY A 147 -14.23 -3.43 -8.93
CA GLY A 147 -13.67 -3.61 -7.59
C GLY A 147 -12.65 -2.53 -7.26
N THR A 148 -12.66 -2.06 -6.01
CA THR A 148 -11.70 -1.07 -5.50
C THR A 148 -11.10 -1.54 -4.18
N ARG A 149 -9.77 -1.40 -4.08
CA ARG A 149 -8.99 -1.76 -2.90
C ARG A 149 -8.32 -0.51 -2.39
N ILE A 150 -8.64 -0.14 -1.16
CA ILE A 150 -8.14 1.10 -0.55
C ILE A 150 -7.73 0.78 0.88
N PHE A 151 -6.47 1.02 1.22
CA PHE A 151 -5.92 0.80 2.56
C PHE A 151 -4.87 1.86 2.90
N ASP A 152 -4.56 2.01 4.18
CA ASP A 152 -3.52 2.91 4.65
C ASP A 152 -2.20 2.14 4.84
N ILE A 153 -1.08 2.83 4.64
CA ILE A 153 0.27 2.30 4.87
C ILE A 153 0.90 3.06 6.02
N PHE A 154 1.24 2.35 7.08
CA PHE A 154 2.00 2.86 8.21
C PHE A 154 3.37 2.17 8.27
N ILE A 155 4.40 2.91 8.66
CA ILE A 155 5.71 2.33 8.97
C ILE A 155 6.25 2.98 10.24
N GLN A 156 6.61 2.16 11.22
CA GLN A 156 6.94 2.58 12.59
C GLN A 156 5.85 3.45 13.23
N GLY A 157 4.58 3.10 13.00
CA GLY A 157 3.42 3.84 13.50
C GLY A 157 3.12 5.16 12.77
N GLU A 158 4.00 5.63 11.88
CA GLU A 158 3.77 6.85 11.09
C GLU A 158 2.97 6.54 9.82
N LEU A 159 1.91 7.31 9.57
CA LEU A 159 1.12 7.23 8.33
C LEU A 159 1.96 7.72 7.15
N ARG A 160 2.30 6.80 6.23
CA ARG A 160 3.06 7.09 5.01
C ARG A 160 2.15 7.35 3.82
N GLU A 161 1.11 6.56 3.66
CA GLU A 161 0.10 6.72 2.60
C GLU A 161 -1.29 6.54 3.20
N LYS A 162 -2.16 7.52 2.95
CA LYS A 162 -3.58 7.41 3.28
C LYS A 162 -4.37 7.06 2.04
N ASP A 163 -5.36 6.19 2.18
CA ASP A 163 -6.26 5.80 1.09
C ASP A 163 -5.49 5.30 -0.14
N PHE A 164 -4.44 4.49 0.09
CA PHE A 164 -3.62 3.91 -0.96
C PHE A 164 -4.46 2.93 -1.80
N ASP A 165 -4.57 3.26 -3.08
CA ASP A 165 -5.23 2.46 -4.11
C ASP A 165 -4.19 2.06 -5.15
N ILE A 166 -3.95 0.75 -5.29
CA ILE A 166 -2.95 0.18 -6.19
C ILE A 166 -3.29 0.51 -7.65
N LYS A 167 -4.55 0.34 -8.08
CA LYS A 167 -4.97 0.62 -9.45
C LYS A 167 -4.88 2.11 -9.76
N LYS A 168 -5.11 2.98 -8.78
CA LYS A 168 -4.92 4.42 -8.98
C LYS A 168 -3.47 4.79 -9.31
N GLN A 169 -2.48 4.03 -8.81
CA GLN A 169 -1.07 4.26 -9.12
C GLN A 169 -0.67 3.81 -10.54
N THR A 170 -1.51 3.02 -11.21
CA THR A 170 -1.24 2.42 -12.53
C THR A 170 -2.24 2.88 -13.59
N ASN A 171 -2.91 4.02 -13.37
CA ASN A 171 -3.95 4.56 -14.24
C ASN A 171 -5.09 3.55 -14.50
N GLY A 172 -5.46 2.81 -13.47
CA GLY A 172 -6.55 1.82 -13.50
C GLY A 172 -6.15 0.43 -13.98
N LYS A 173 -4.84 0.15 -14.19
CA LYS A 173 -4.37 -1.13 -14.72
C LYS A 173 -4.04 -2.15 -13.62
N SER A 174 -4.54 -3.36 -13.78
CA SER A 174 -4.20 -4.54 -13.00
C SER A 174 -2.91 -5.17 -13.53
N TYR A 175 -2.34 -6.11 -12.77
CA TYR A 175 -1.13 -6.84 -13.18
C TYR A 175 0.05 -5.92 -13.62
N THR A 176 0.11 -4.73 -13.04
CA THR A 176 1.16 -3.74 -13.26
C THR A 176 1.78 -3.44 -11.91
N VAL A 177 3.09 -3.61 -11.81
CA VAL A 177 3.82 -3.48 -10.55
C VAL A 177 3.91 -2.03 -10.10
N VAL A 178 3.65 -1.81 -8.80
CA VAL A 178 3.79 -0.55 -8.08
C VAL A 178 4.80 -0.74 -6.94
N LEU A 179 5.87 0.05 -6.96
CA LEU A 179 6.89 0.07 -5.91
C LEU A 179 6.70 1.33 -5.06
N ARG A 180 6.73 1.19 -3.73
CA ARG A 180 6.77 2.31 -2.79
C ARG A 180 8.03 2.20 -1.93
N GLN A 181 8.87 3.21 -1.98
CA GLN A 181 10.12 3.29 -1.25
C GLN A 181 10.01 4.34 -0.14
N TYR A 182 10.53 3.99 1.03
CA TYR A 182 10.55 4.85 2.19
C TYR A 182 11.90 4.74 2.89
N VAL A 183 12.36 5.84 3.46
CA VAL A 183 13.49 5.81 4.38
C VAL A 183 12.96 5.93 5.79
N VAL A 184 13.34 4.96 6.62
CA VAL A 184 12.76 4.77 7.94
C VAL A 184 13.88 4.60 8.95
N ARG A 185 13.71 5.22 10.12
CA ARG A 185 14.64 5.07 11.23
C ARG A 185 14.22 3.92 12.13
N VAL A 186 15.16 3.04 12.45
CA VAL A 186 15.04 1.98 13.45
C VAL A 186 15.75 2.41 14.72
N THR A 187 15.04 2.38 15.85
CA THR A 187 15.55 2.82 17.17
C THR A 187 15.51 1.73 18.24
N GLU A 188 14.68 0.71 18.06
CA GLU A 188 14.46 -0.36 19.04
C GLU A 188 14.78 -1.75 18.45
N ASN A 189 15.67 -1.79 17.46
CA ASN A 189 16.09 -2.98 16.76
C ASN A 189 14.97 -3.79 16.07
N PHE A 190 13.79 -3.20 15.92
CA PHE A 190 12.72 -3.75 15.12
C PHE A 190 12.11 -2.68 14.22
N MET A 191 11.41 -3.15 13.19
CA MET A 191 10.63 -2.31 12.29
C MET A 191 9.22 -2.88 12.17
N GLU A 192 8.21 -2.05 12.35
CA GLU A 192 6.82 -2.39 12.00
C GLU A 192 6.42 -1.77 10.67
N ILE A 193 5.90 -2.58 9.75
CA ILE A 193 5.18 -2.17 8.55
C ILE A 193 3.73 -2.62 8.72
N HIS A 194 2.78 -1.70 8.65
CA HIS A 194 1.37 -1.99 8.91
C HIS A 194 0.51 -1.50 7.75
N LEU A 195 -0.16 -2.46 7.10
CA LEU A 195 -1.17 -2.20 6.08
C LEU A 195 -2.55 -2.34 6.72
N PHE A 196 -3.31 -1.26 6.71
CA PHE A 196 -4.55 -1.15 7.46
C PHE A 196 -5.75 -0.82 6.58
N TRP A 197 -6.80 -1.62 6.68
CA TRP A 197 -8.06 -1.38 6.00
C TRP A 197 -9.10 -0.82 6.98
N ALA A 198 -9.48 0.43 6.73
CA ALA A 198 -10.46 1.17 7.51
C ALA A 198 -11.89 1.08 6.95
N GLY A 199 -12.25 0.01 6.23
CA GLY A 199 -13.60 -0.20 5.71
C GLY A 199 -13.89 0.41 4.32
N LYS A 200 -12.87 0.81 3.55
CA LYS A 200 -13.04 1.48 2.25
C LYS A 200 -12.86 0.55 1.05
N GLY A 201 -13.51 0.88 -0.07
CA GLY A 201 -13.48 0.07 -1.28
C GLY A 201 -14.61 -0.96 -1.31
N THR A 202 -14.42 -2.07 -2.03
CA THR A 202 -15.49 -3.07 -2.27
C THR A 202 -15.28 -4.35 -1.46
N CYS A 203 -16.32 -4.81 -0.75
CA CYS A 203 -16.28 -6.07 0.00
C CYS A 203 -16.33 -7.34 -0.87
N CYS A 204 -17.12 -7.25 -1.93
CA CYS A 204 -17.80 -8.43 -2.49
C CYS A 204 -17.66 -8.54 -4.01
N ILE A 205 -16.80 -7.71 -4.59
CA ILE A 205 -16.37 -7.78 -5.99
C ILE A 205 -14.92 -8.25 -5.98
N PRO A 206 -14.50 -9.22 -6.81
CA PRO A 206 -15.34 -10.08 -7.65
C PRO A 206 -16.02 -11.21 -6.87
N ARG A 207 -15.64 -11.40 -5.61
CA ARG A 207 -16.23 -12.38 -4.69
C ARG A 207 -16.16 -11.85 -3.26
N GLN A 208 -16.92 -12.47 -2.37
CA GLN A 208 -16.85 -12.20 -0.94
C GLN A 208 -15.43 -12.36 -0.39
N GLY A 209 -15.03 -11.46 0.51
CA GLY A 209 -13.70 -11.45 1.10
C GLY A 209 -12.58 -10.97 0.17
N SER A 210 -12.91 -10.07 -0.76
CA SER A 210 -11.93 -9.49 -1.70
C SER A 210 -11.48 -8.08 -1.32
N TYR A 211 -11.84 -7.59 -0.13
CA TYR A 211 -11.41 -6.30 0.43
C TYR A 211 -10.09 -6.40 1.21
N GLY A 212 -9.64 -5.27 1.78
CA GLY A 212 -8.49 -5.20 2.67
C GLY A 212 -7.14 -4.93 2.00
N PRO A 213 -6.03 -4.87 2.75
CA PRO A 213 -4.71 -4.66 2.17
C PRO A 213 -4.26 -5.87 1.34
N LEU A 214 -3.39 -5.61 0.37
CA LEU A 214 -2.73 -6.65 -0.43
C LEU A 214 -1.28 -6.24 -0.66
N ILE A 215 -0.33 -7.15 -0.52
CA ILE A 215 1.10 -6.93 -0.80
C ILE A 215 1.73 -8.19 -1.42
N SER A 216 2.55 -8.00 -2.45
CA SER A 216 3.21 -9.10 -3.17
C SER A 216 4.60 -9.41 -2.62
N ALA A 217 5.37 -8.37 -2.31
CA ALA A 217 6.67 -8.54 -1.69
C ALA A 217 7.06 -7.28 -0.91
N LEU A 218 8.05 -7.44 -0.04
CA LEU A 218 8.70 -6.31 0.62
C LEU A 218 10.18 -6.59 0.83
N SER A 219 10.99 -5.54 0.87
CA SER A 219 12.40 -5.62 1.22
C SER A 219 12.80 -4.48 2.13
N VAL A 220 13.69 -4.77 3.06
CA VAL A 220 14.26 -3.82 4.01
C VAL A 220 15.76 -3.99 4.00
N SER A 221 16.48 -2.91 3.72
CA SER A 221 17.95 -2.90 3.66
C SER A 221 18.52 -1.64 4.31
N PRO A 222 19.76 -1.65 4.82
CA PRO A 222 20.37 -0.46 5.42
C PRO A 222 20.43 0.68 4.40
N TYR A 223 20.01 1.88 4.81
CA TYR A 223 20.11 3.06 3.99
C TYR A 223 21.55 3.56 3.98
N GLY A 224 22.14 3.70 2.78
CA GLY A 224 23.45 4.32 2.57
C GLY A 224 24.56 3.65 3.38
N GLY A 225 25.28 2.69 2.78
CA GLY A 225 26.43 2.04 3.43
C GLY A 225 27.33 3.06 4.16
N ASN A 226 27.42 2.90 5.48
CA ASN A 226 28.22 3.68 6.45
C ASN A 226 28.04 5.22 6.51
N ASN A 227 27.24 5.85 5.65
CA ASN A 227 27.07 7.31 5.62
C ASN A 227 25.70 7.72 6.16
N LYS A 228 25.70 8.09 7.45
CA LYS A 228 24.56 8.60 8.22
C LYS A 228 24.13 10.00 7.74
N VAL A 229 23.49 10.10 6.58
CA VAL A 229 22.82 11.33 6.14
C VAL A 229 21.37 11.02 5.82
N ASP A 230 20.46 11.80 6.37
CA ASP A 230 19.03 11.74 6.07
C ASP A 230 18.80 12.02 4.56
N PRO A 231 18.22 11.09 3.78
CA PRO A 231 17.99 11.25 2.34
C PRO A 231 17.07 12.40 1.94
N GLY A 232 16.27 12.93 2.86
CA GLY A 232 15.10 13.70 2.46
C GLY A 232 14.07 12.86 1.68
N PRO A 233 13.06 13.48 1.06
CA PRO A 233 11.95 12.75 0.43
C PRO A 233 12.38 12.01 -0.84
N ILE A 234 12.31 10.67 -0.83
CA ILE A 234 12.47 9.85 -2.04
C ILE A 234 11.23 10.00 -2.93
N LYS A 235 11.45 10.27 -4.23
CA LYS A 235 10.39 10.31 -5.24
C LYS A 235 10.00 8.89 -5.62
N ASN A 236 8.85 8.44 -5.16
CA ASN A 236 8.27 7.17 -5.58
C ASN A 236 7.90 7.23 -7.08
N SER A 237 8.34 6.23 -7.84
CA SER A 237 8.03 6.10 -9.27
C SER A 237 6.55 5.76 -9.47
N ALA A 238 5.72 6.80 -9.60
CA ALA A 238 4.40 6.70 -10.20
C ALA A 238 4.49 7.33 -11.60
N GLY A 239 4.07 6.59 -12.62
CA GLY A 239 4.02 7.08 -14.00
C GLY A 239 3.30 8.43 -14.07
N ASN A 240 3.94 9.39 -14.75
CA ASN A 240 3.47 10.73 -15.11
C ASN A 240 2.10 11.15 -14.53
N SER A 241 2.08 11.56 -13.26
CA SER A 241 0.93 12.24 -12.67
C SER A 241 0.93 13.71 -13.08
N LYS A 242 0.47 14.02 -14.29
CA LYS A 242 -0.03 15.37 -14.59
C LYS A 242 -1.43 15.53 -14.00
N ILE A 243 -1.51 15.62 -12.67
CA ILE A 243 -2.68 16.21 -12.01
C ILE A 243 -2.35 17.68 -11.74
N ALA A 244 -2.44 18.48 -12.81
CA ALA A 244 -2.56 19.92 -12.67
C ALA A 244 -4.05 20.22 -12.51
N LEU A 245 -4.41 20.85 -11.40
CA LEU A 245 -5.75 21.33 -11.07
C LEU A 245 -6.46 21.98 -12.26
N VAL A 246 -7.50 21.33 -12.80
CA VAL A 246 -8.50 21.96 -13.69
C VAL A 246 -9.69 22.45 -12.85
N ALA A 247 -9.42 23.20 -11.79
CA ALA A 247 -10.47 23.86 -11.00
C ALA A 247 -10.65 25.34 -11.40
N GLY A 248 -9.65 25.96 -12.03
CA GLY A 248 -9.72 27.36 -12.45
C GLY A 248 -10.33 27.61 -13.84
N VAL A 249 -10.27 26.63 -14.76
CA VAL A 249 -10.66 26.85 -16.16
C VAL A 249 -12.17 26.77 -16.37
N VAL A 250 -12.88 25.90 -15.64
CA VAL A 250 -14.34 25.73 -15.79
C VAL A 250 -15.11 26.93 -15.25
N VAL A 251 -14.62 27.58 -14.20
CA VAL A 251 -15.29 28.77 -13.63
C VAL A 251 -15.14 29.97 -14.56
N CYS A 252 -13.98 30.16 -15.20
CA CYS A 252 -13.76 31.27 -16.15
C CYS A 252 -14.62 31.13 -17.42
N THR A 253 -14.82 29.93 -17.95
CA THR A 253 -15.64 29.75 -19.17
C THR A 253 -17.13 30.00 -18.91
N ILE A 254 -17.63 29.61 -17.73
CA ILE A 254 -19.03 29.85 -17.35
C ILE A 254 -19.29 31.35 -17.15
N VAL A 255 -18.40 32.07 -16.44
CA VAL A 255 -18.56 33.51 -16.17
C VAL A 255 -18.47 34.34 -17.47
N LEU A 256 -17.54 34.02 -18.37
CA LEU A 256 -17.43 34.70 -19.67
C LEU A 256 -18.63 34.41 -20.60
N GLY A 257 -19.21 33.21 -20.52
CA GLY A 257 -20.44 32.86 -21.24
C GLY A 257 -21.66 33.68 -20.79
N PHE A 258 -21.83 33.88 -19.48
CA PHE A 258 -22.94 34.68 -18.95
C PHE A 258 -22.78 36.18 -19.24
N LEU A 259 -21.56 36.72 -19.22
CA LEU A 259 -21.31 38.13 -19.56
C LEU A 259 -21.55 38.44 -21.05
N SER A 260 -21.14 37.52 -21.94
CA SER A 260 -21.34 37.69 -23.38
C SER A 260 -22.81 37.59 -23.80
N THR A 261 -23.56 36.63 -23.24
CA THR A 261 -25.01 36.52 -23.48
C THR A 261 -25.80 37.70 -22.89
N GLY A 262 -25.44 38.16 -21.69
CA GLY A 262 -26.05 39.34 -21.06
C GLY A 262 -25.85 40.61 -21.88
N THR A 263 -24.64 40.87 -22.39
CA THR A 263 -24.36 42.04 -23.23
C THR A 263 -25.06 41.97 -24.58
N PHE A 264 -25.20 40.77 -25.17
CA PHE A 264 -25.95 40.59 -26.42
C PHE A 264 -27.45 40.87 -26.25
N LEU A 265 -28.07 40.33 -25.20
CA LEU A 265 -29.48 40.58 -24.89
C LEU A 265 -29.74 42.05 -24.56
N TRP A 266 -28.81 42.71 -23.86
CA TRP A 266 -28.92 44.13 -23.56
C TRP A 266 -28.82 44.99 -24.83
N ARG A 267 -27.93 44.63 -25.77
CA ARG A 267 -27.84 45.29 -27.09
C ARG A 267 -29.10 45.09 -27.92
N GLN A 268 -29.71 43.89 -27.91
CA GLN A 268 -30.99 43.66 -28.59
C GLN A 268 -32.13 44.49 -28.00
N LYS A 269 -32.24 44.58 -26.66
CA LYS A 269 -33.22 45.45 -26.01
C LYS A 269 -33.02 46.92 -26.36
N ARG A 270 -31.79 47.41 -26.37
CA ARG A 270 -31.50 48.81 -26.70
C ARG A 270 -31.91 49.15 -28.13
N LYS A 271 -31.58 48.29 -29.10
CA LYS A 271 -32.02 48.46 -30.50
C LYS A 271 -33.53 48.45 -30.66
N LYS A 272 -34.24 47.63 -29.87
CA LYS A 272 -35.71 47.60 -29.88
C LYS A 272 -36.32 48.90 -29.34
N MET A 273 -35.77 49.45 -28.25
CA MET A 273 -36.22 50.74 -27.70
C MET A 273 -35.87 51.92 -28.63
N GLU A 274 -34.70 51.91 -29.29
CA GLU A 274 -34.33 52.93 -30.29
C GLU A 274 -35.27 52.89 -31.51
N ALA A 275 -35.71 51.70 -31.94
CA ALA A 275 -36.69 51.54 -33.03
C ALA A 275 -38.11 51.99 -32.64
N GLU A 276 -38.50 51.85 -31.37
CA GLU A 276 -39.81 52.29 -30.86
C GLU A 276 -39.86 53.82 -30.61
N MET A 277 -38.72 54.48 -30.40
CA MET A 277 -38.64 55.95 -30.20
C MET A 277 -38.40 56.76 -31.49
N GLY A 278 -37.98 56.14 -32.59
CA GLY A 278 -37.77 56.80 -33.89
C GLY A 278 -38.99 56.76 -34.83
N GLY A 279 -40.12 56.22 -34.38
CA GLY A 279 -41.33 55.99 -35.17
C GLY A 279 -42.53 56.88 -34.81
N SER A 280 -42.29 58.06 -34.22
CA SER A 280 -43.34 59.06 -33.95
C SER A 280 -43.09 60.38 -34.66
#